data_AF-A0A960Z0C0-F1
#
_entry.id   AF-A0A960Z0C0-F1
#
_cell.length_a   1.000
_cell.length_b   1.000
_cell.length_c   1.000
_cell.angle_alpha   90.00
_cell.angle_beta   90.00
_cell.angle_gamma   90.00
#
_symmetry.space_group_name_H-M   'P 1'
#
loop_
_entity.id
_entity.type
_entity.pdbx_description
1 polymer ?
#
loop_
_entity_poly.entity_id
_entity_poly.type
_entity_poly.pdbx_seq_one_letter_code
_entity_poly.pdbx_strand_id
1 'polypeptide(L)'
;MSGDHGPESVAEHQKIVLWCEARRQGARDLNIWGLKLLYQLRSGIIIVIFVFLLYPAGSARSLQIPATFPAPAQYVCPPAGSAPVIDGRLDDEAWAAAPWTEPFGDIEGPVRREPRFRTRAKMVWTAEDLCIAAELKEPHVWAKLTQRDAVIYHDNDFEVFIDPDGDNHLYYELEINALGTEWDLMLVRPYRDGAPAVNAWDIAGLRTAVHVDGTLNDPADTDTGWTVEIAIPWAVLGEAAGRPAPPRPGDVWRLNFSRVQWRTEVVDGAYAKITDAETGRPLPEDNWVWSPQGAVAMHMPEMWGEVLFGDGTDAITFANSDEHAAIVTARLVMPVYYLQREFAAERGRFAASLTELGVATGRLPAWPRQDGAVHTTPLPPGWRLEMDASDARFAARLVTPTVTATVDETGRLLRSEGTR
;
A
#
# COMPACT_ATOMS: atom_id res chain seq x y z
N MET A 1 -0.64 -32.21 -10.12
CA MET A 1 0.78 -32.60 -10.09
C MET A 1 1.45 -31.67 -9.11
N SER A 2 2.03 -32.22 -8.05
CA SER A 2 2.61 -31.47 -6.93
C SER A 2 3.83 -30.67 -7.38
N GLY A 3 3.74 -29.34 -7.30
CA GLY A 3 4.87 -28.44 -7.50
C GLY A 3 5.85 -28.59 -6.35
N ASP A 4 7.08 -28.98 -6.67
CA ASP A 4 8.20 -29.14 -5.76
C ASP A 4 8.74 -27.74 -5.45
N HIS A 5 8.40 -27.19 -4.28
CA HIS A 5 9.02 -25.96 -3.79
C HIS A 5 10.47 -26.29 -3.42
N GLY A 6 11.43 -25.77 -4.19
CA GLY A 6 12.84 -26.01 -3.98
C GLY A 6 13.30 -25.58 -2.57
N PRO A 7 14.24 -26.31 -1.93
CA PRO A 7 14.68 -26.06 -0.55
C PRO A 7 15.35 -24.69 -0.32
N GLU A 8 15.68 -23.95 -1.39
CA GLU A 8 16.26 -22.61 -1.30
C GLU A 8 15.23 -21.51 -1.00
N SER A 9 13.99 -21.59 -1.51
CA SER A 9 12.96 -20.57 -1.24
C SER A 9 12.46 -20.64 0.20
N VAL A 10 12.29 -21.86 0.74
CA VAL A 10 11.92 -22.09 2.14
C VAL A 10 12.99 -21.53 3.09
N ALA A 11 14.27 -21.63 2.71
CA ALA A 11 15.39 -21.15 3.53
C ALA A 11 15.58 -19.62 3.48
N GLU A 12 15.11 -18.93 2.43
CA GLU A 12 15.06 -17.45 2.40
C GLU A 12 13.83 -16.91 3.14
N HIS A 13 12.67 -17.57 2.98
CA HIS A 13 11.45 -17.27 3.73
C HIS A 13 11.66 -17.33 5.25
N GLN A 14 12.28 -18.41 5.74
CA GLN A 14 12.59 -18.57 7.16
C GLN A 14 13.52 -17.47 7.71
N LYS A 15 14.42 -16.91 6.88
CA LYS A 15 15.31 -15.82 7.30
C LYS A 15 14.59 -14.49 7.44
N ILE A 16 13.59 -14.23 6.60
CA ILE A 16 12.74 -13.03 6.68
C ILE A 16 11.86 -13.11 7.94
N VAL A 17 11.23 -14.26 8.20
CA VAL A 17 10.43 -14.50 9.42
C VAL A 17 11.28 -14.32 10.68
N LEU A 18 12.47 -14.93 10.74
CA LEU A 18 13.40 -14.76 11.87
C LEU A 18 13.88 -13.31 12.03
N TRP A 19 14.05 -12.57 10.94
CA TRP A 19 14.40 -11.15 11.01
C TRP A 19 13.24 -10.29 11.56
N CYS A 20 12.01 -10.54 11.11
CA CYS A 20 10.80 -9.90 11.64
C CYS A 20 10.63 -10.19 13.14
N GLU A 21 10.79 -11.46 13.56
CA GLU A 21 10.72 -11.87 14.98
C GLU A 21 11.81 -11.22 15.84
N ALA A 22 13.06 -11.19 15.37
CA ALA A 22 14.18 -10.58 16.08
C ALA A 22 13.96 -9.07 16.31
N ARG A 23 13.33 -8.38 15.35
CA ARG A 23 13.03 -6.94 15.48
C ARG A 23 11.85 -6.67 16.41
N ARG A 24 10.83 -7.54 16.46
CA ARG A 24 9.74 -7.47 17.45
C ARG A 24 10.26 -7.54 18.90
N GLN A 25 11.38 -8.22 19.12
CA GLN A 25 12.02 -8.35 20.45
C GLN A 25 13.00 -7.21 20.81
N GLY A 26 13.04 -6.14 20.01
CA GLY A 26 13.84 -4.95 20.34
C GLY A 26 15.35 -5.11 20.09
N ALA A 27 15.77 -6.10 19.30
CA ALA A 27 17.16 -6.23 18.89
C ALA A 27 17.54 -5.04 17.97
N ARG A 28 18.41 -4.17 18.49
CA ARG A 28 19.09 -3.13 17.74
C ARG A 28 20.37 -3.76 17.18
N ASP A 29 20.50 -3.78 15.86
CA ASP A 29 21.66 -4.23 15.08
C ASP A 29 21.87 -5.75 14.95
N LEU A 30 21.11 -6.38 14.03
CA LEU A 30 21.64 -7.51 13.25
C LEU A 30 21.88 -7.06 11.81
N ASN A 31 23.15 -6.77 11.50
CA ASN A 31 23.63 -6.56 10.14
C ASN A 31 23.53 -7.88 9.36
N ILE A 32 22.60 -7.98 8.42
CA ILE A 32 22.46 -9.10 7.47
C ILE A 32 23.69 -9.25 6.54
N TRP A 33 24.63 -8.32 6.57
CA TRP A 33 25.82 -8.30 5.70
C TRP A 33 27.00 -9.16 6.17
N GLY A 34 26.93 -9.81 7.33
CA GLY A 34 28.06 -10.55 7.93
C GLY A 34 28.19 -12.05 7.60
N LEU A 35 27.17 -12.70 7.03
CA LEU A 35 27.16 -14.18 6.88
C LEU A 35 27.13 -14.72 5.44
N LYS A 36 27.25 -13.87 4.41
CA LYS A 36 27.30 -14.31 2.99
C LYS A 36 28.70 -14.37 2.37
N LEU A 37 29.79 -14.00 3.07
CA LEU A 37 31.12 -13.86 2.42
C LEU A 37 32.08 -15.06 2.53
N LEU A 38 31.68 -16.22 3.04
CA LEU A 38 32.64 -17.34 3.23
C LEU A 38 32.23 -18.71 2.67
N TYR A 39 31.19 -18.81 1.82
CA TYR A 39 30.81 -20.11 1.24
C TYR A 39 30.78 -20.19 -0.30
N GLN A 40 31.06 -19.10 -1.03
CA GLN A 40 31.07 -19.10 -2.50
C GLN A 40 32.48 -19.04 -3.12
N LEU A 41 33.50 -19.53 -2.40
CA LEU A 41 34.87 -19.67 -2.93
C LEU A 41 35.30 -21.13 -3.08
N ARG A 42 34.40 -22.03 -3.49
CA ARG A 42 34.78 -23.36 -4.02
C ARG A 42 33.72 -23.92 -4.96
N SER A 43 33.49 -23.30 -6.11
CA SER A 43 33.07 -23.96 -7.37
C SER A 43 33.03 -22.93 -8.50
N GLY A 44 33.58 -23.29 -9.66
CA GLY A 44 33.97 -22.40 -10.75
C GLY A 44 32.94 -21.35 -11.23
N ILE A 45 33.41 -20.11 -11.32
CA ILE A 45 33.23 -19.14 -12.42
C ILE A 45 31.90 -19.26 -13.20
N ILE A 46 30.92 -18.46 -12.80
CA ILE A 46 30.07 -17.71 -13.73
C ILE A 46 30.13 -16.25 -13.27
N ILE A 47 30.87 -15.43 -14.02
CA ILE A 47 30.86 -13.98 -13.83
C ILE A 47 29.52 -13.49 -14.38
N VAL A 48 28.51 -13.41 -13.52
CA VAL A 48 27.34 -12.58 -13.80
C VAL A 48 27.82 -11.14 -13.66
N ILE A 49 28.05 -10.48 -14.79
CA ILE A 49 28.31 -9.04 -14.82
C ILE A 49 27.03 -8.36 -14.33
N PHE A 50 27.00 -8.03 -13.05
CA PHE A 50 26.06 -7.04 -12.53
C PHE A 50 26.46 -5.72 -13.17
N VAL A 51 25.78 -5.37 -14.26
CA VAL A 51 25.75 -3.99 -14.74
C VAL A 51 25.01 -3.21 -13.65
N PHE A 52 25.77 -2.67 -12.69
CA PHE A 52 25.35 -1.50 -11.95
C PHE A 52 25.16 -0.42 -13.01
N LEU A 53 23.92 -0.27 -13.48
CA LEU A 53 23.47 0.97 -14.07
C LEU A 53 23.73 2.02 -13.00
N LEU A 54 24.84 2.74 -13.16
CA LEU A 54 25.08 4.02 -12.53
C LEU A 54 23.86 4.87 -12.88
N TYR A 55 22.87 4.85 -11.99
CA TYR A 55 21.80 5.83 -12.01
C TYR A 55 22.51 7.18 -11.99
N PRO A 56 22.27 8.07 -12.97
CA PRO A 56 22.79 9.40 -12.90
C PRO A 56 22.28 10.02 -11.60
N ALA A 57 23.21 10.27 -10.68
CA ALA A 57 23.00 11.16 -9.55
C ALA A 57 22.68 12.53 -10.15
N GLY A 58 21.40 12.89 -10.24
CA GLY A 58 20.99 14.13 -10.88
C GLY A 58 19.64 14.15 -11.57
N SER A 59 18.65 13.38 -11.10
CA SER A 59 17.27 13.87 -11.11
C SER A 59 16.96 14.18 -9.67
N ALA A 60 16.64 15.43 -9.33
CA ALA A 60 16.01 15.71 -8.05
C ALA A 60 14.76 14.83 -8.00
N ARG A 61 14.80 13.75 -7.20
CA ARG A 61 13.62 12.92 -6.99
C ARG A 61 12.59 13.87 -6.42
N SER A 62 11.54 14.18 -7.18
CA SER A 62 10.48 15.06 -6.71
C SER A 62 10.02 14.51 -5.37
N LEU A 63 9.98 15.38 -4.37
CA LEU A 63 9.58 14.99 -3.04
C LEU A 63 8.13 14.50 -3.13
N GLN A 64 7.91 13.21 -2.91
CA GLN A 64 6.57 12.60 -2.96
C GLN A 64 5.79 13.06 -1.74
N ILE A 65 5.17 14.23 -1.87
CA ILE A 65 4.37 14.89 -0.86
C ILE A 65 2.96 15.07 -1.42
N PRO A 66 1.92 14.75 -0.63
CA PRO A 66 0.58 14.79 -1.14
C PRO A 66 0.09 16.24 -1.20
N ALA A 67 -0.49 16.63 -2.33
CA ALA A 67 -1.10 17.93 -2.53
C ALA A 67 -2.42 18.09 -1.75
N THR A 68 -2.99 17.00 -1.23
CA THR A 68 -4.19 16.98 -0.39
C THR A 68 -3.98 16.02 0.80
N PHE A 69 -4.78 16.12 1.86
CA PHE A 69 -4.76 15.15 2.97
C PHE A 69 -6.17 14.59 3.24
N PRO A 70 -6.74 13.83 2.30
CA PRO A 70 -8.11 13.31 2.42
C PRO A 70 -8.32 12.45 3.67
N ALA A 71 -9.57 12.41 4.12
CA ALA A 71 -10.03 11.36 5.02
C ALA A 71 -9.94 10.01 4.29
N PRO A 72 -9.54 8.92 4.98
CA PRO A 72 -9.46 7.61 4.36
C PRO A 72 -10.84 7.16 3.93
N ALA A 73 -10.92 6.42 2.82
CA ALA A 73 -12.12 5.66 2.52
C ALA A 73 -12.39 4.62 3.63
N GLN A 74 -13.65 4.25 3.84
CA GLN A 74 -14.07 3.38 4.93
C GLN A 74 -14.85 2.18 4.38
N TYR A 75 -14.54 0.98 4.87
CA TYR A 75 -15.26 -0.24 4.51
C TYR A 75 -15.46 -1.13 5.74
N VAL A 76 -16.67 -1.64 5.94
CA VAL A 76 -16.92 -2.68 6.95
C VAL A 76 -16.86 -4.03 6.26
N CYS A 77 -15.85 -4.84 6.59
CA CYS A 77 -15.62 -6.17 6.03
C CYS A 77 -16.44 -7.21 6.80
N PRO A 78 -17.55 -7.73 6.25
CA PRO A 78 -18.34 -8.73 6.93
C PRO A 78 -17.65 -10.11 6.90
N PRO A 79 -17.87 -10.96 7.91
CA PRO A 79 -17.49 -12.36 7.80
C PRO A 79 -18.35 -13.04 6.73
N ALA A 80 -17.76 -13.96 5.99
CA ALA A 80 -18.49 -14.76 5.01
C ALA A 80 -19.22 -15.91 5.70
N GLY A 81 -20.49 -16.13 5.37
CA GLY A 81 -21.24 -17.30 5.85
C GLY A 81 -20.70 -18.61 5.29
N SER A 82 -20.17 -18.57 4.06
CA SER A 82 -19.40 -19.61 3.40
C SER A 82 -18.23 -18.98 2.67
N ALA A 83 -17.10 -19.68 2.58
CA ALA A 83 -15.95 -19.21 1.80
C ALA A 83 -16.35 -19.12 0.31
N PRO A 84 -16.03 -18.01 -0.38
CA PRO A 84 -16.26 -17.90 -1.83
C PRO A 84 -15.39 -18.91 -2.58
N VAL A 85 -15.89 -19.37 -3.73
CA VAL A 85 -15.16 -20.21 -4.66
C VAL A 85 -14.37 -19.30 -5.60
N ILE A 86 -13.05 -19.30 -5.45
CA ILE A 86 -12.17 -18.45 -6.26
C ILE A 86 -12.07 -19.01 -7.69
N ASP A 87 -12.98 -18.57 -8.58
CA ASP A 87 -13.06 -18.97 -9.99
C ASP A 87 -13.13 -17.80 -10.98
N GLY A 88 -13.07 -16.58 -10.44
CA GLY A 88 -13.06 -15.30 -11.14
C GLY A 88 -14.46 -14.71 -11.27
N ARG A 89 -15.51 -15.40 -10.81
CA ARG A 89 -16.91 -14.97 -10.94
C ARG A 89 -17.47 -14.48 -9.61
N LEU A 90 -18.21 -13.38 -9.67
CA LEU A 90 -18.75 -12.70 -8.49
C LEU A 90 -20.19 -13.14 -8.20
N ASP A 91 -20.54 -14.39 -8.48
CA ASP A 91 -21.90 -14.94 -8.36
C ASP A 91 -22.13 -15.79 -7.09
N ASP A 92 -21.11 -15.96 -6.25
CA ASP A 92 -21.25 -16.56 -4.92
C ASP A 92 -22.12 -15.72 -3.96
N GLU A 93 -22.77 -16.41 -3.01
CA GLU A 93 -23.59 -15.80 -1.96
C GLU A 93 -22.80 -14.81 -1.09
N ALA A 94 -21.54 -15.13 -0.78
CA ALA A 94 -20.65 -14.25 -0.02
C ALA A 94 -20.48 -12.89 -0.71
N TRP A 95 -20.29 -12.88 -2.04
CA TRP A 95 -20.19 -11.65 -2.82
C TRP A 95 -21.52 -10.95 -2.96
N ALA A 96 -22.63 -11.67 -3.12
CA ALA A 96 -23.95 -11.06 -3.18
C ALA A 96 -24.29 -10.27 -1.90
N ALA A 97 -23.88 -10.79 -0.73
CA ALA A 97 -24.13 -10.17 0.57
C ALA A 97 -23.17 -9.01 0.90
N ALA A 98 -21.92 -9.06 0.42
CA ALA A 98 -20.93 -8.03 0.72
C ALA A 98 -21.22 -6.69 -0.01
N PRO A 99 -21.06 -5.54 0.67
CA PRO A 99 -21.24 -4.24 0.03
C PRO A 99 -20.13 -3.97 -0.99
N TRP A 100 -20.41 -3.16 -2.00
CA TRP A 100 -19.37 -2.60 -2.86
C TRP A 100 -18.65 -1.48 -2.12
N THR A 101 -17.34 -1.30 -2.37
CA THR A 101 -16.68 -0.02 -2.13
C THR A 101 -17.33 1.07 -2.99
N GLU A 102 -17.12 2.32 -2.62
CA GLU A 102 -17.30 3.40 -3.60
C GLU A 102 -16.42 3.15 -4.84
N PRO A 103 -16.84 3.63 -6.03
CA PRO A 103 -16.03 3.57 -7.23
C PRO A 103 -14.66 4.21 -7.01
N PHE A 104 -13.64 3.65 -7.67
CA PHE A 104 -12.30 4.21 -7.61
C PHE A 104 -12.29 5.58 -8.27
N GLY A 105 -11.51 6.50 -7.70
CA GLY A 105 -11.24 7.83 -8.22
C GLY A 105 -9.80 7.96 -8.69
N ASP A 106 -9.41 9.12 -9.19
CA ASP A 106 -8.00 9.42 -9.50
C ASP A 106 -7.15 9.40 -8.21
N ILE A 107 -5.92 8.90 -8.30
CA ILE A 107 -4.98 8.79 -7.17
C ILE A 107 -4.69 10.13 -6.46
N GLU A 108 -4.75 11.25 -7.18
CA GLU A 108 -4.56 12.59 -6.61
C GLU A 108 -5.85 13.14 -5.97
N GLY A 109 -6.97 12.43 -6.11
CA GLY A 109 -8.28 12.78 -5.56
C GLY A 109 -9.16 13.62 -6.51
N PRO A 110 -10.26 14.20 -6.00
CA PRO A 110 -11.34 14.79 -6.80
C PRO A 110 -10.94 16.08 -7.54
N VAL A 111 -9.69 16.54 -7.39
CA VAL A 111 -9.13 17.65 -8.17
C VAL A 111 -8.83 17.25 -9.62
N ARG A 112 -8.74 15.94 -9.89
CA ARG A 112 -8.53 15.37 -11.22
C ARG A 112 -9.84 14.91 -11.84
N ARG A 113 -9.77 14.47 -13.10
CA ARG A 113 -10.94 13.94 -13.82
C ARG A 113 -11.27 12.56 -13.28
N GLU A 114 -12.56 12.26 -13.22
CA GLU A 114 -13.04 10.93 -12.88
C GLU A 114 -12.48 9.87 -13.85
N PRO A 115 -12.23 8.64 -13.35
CA PRO A 115 -11.85 7.50 -14.18
C PRO A 115 -12.77 7.28 -15.37
N ARG A 116 -12.18 6.91 -16.51
CA ARG A 116 -12.92 6.63 -17.75
C ARG A 116 -13.78 5.38 -17.64
N PHE A 117 -13.33 4.43 -16.83
CA PHE A 117 -14.01 3.16 -16.63
C PHE A 117 -14.13 2.87 -15.14
N ARG A 118 -15.33 2.45 -14.73
CA ARG A 118 -15.60 2.15 -13.33
C ARG A 118 -14.77 0.95 -12.87
N THR A 119 -14.16 1.12 -11.70
CA THR A 119 -13.57 0.03 -10.92
C THR A 119 -14.12 0.10 -9.49
N ARG A 120 -14.40 -1.05 -8.86
CA ARG A 120 -14.87 -1.16 -7.47
C ARG A 120 -14.56 -2.54 -6.91
N ALA A 121 -14.47 -2.66 -5.60
CA ALA A 121 -14.11 -3.90 -4.93
C ALA A 121 -15.14 -4.33 -3.87
N LYS A 122 -15.03 -5.57 -3.42
CA LYS A 122 -15.70 -6.14 -2.23
C LYS A 122 -14.67 -6.86 -1.38
N MET A 123 -14.93 -6.92 -0.09
CA MET A 123 -14.14 -7.72 0.84
C MET A 123 -15.08 -8.54 1.72
N VAL A 124 -14.68 -9.78 2.01
CA VAL A 124 -15.23 -10.60 3.09
C VAL A 124 -14.08 -11.28 3.80
N TRP A 125 -14.30 -11.78 5.00
CA TRP A 125 -13.31 -12.58 5.70
C TRP A 125 -13.84 -13.94 6.16
N THR A 126 -13.00 -14.95 6.11
CA THR A 126 -13.24 -16.30 6.64
C THR A 126 -12.31 -16.57 7.83
N ALA A 127 -12.39 -17.76 8.42
CA ALA A 127 -11.44 -18.16 9.45
C ALA A 127 -10.02 -18.33 8.91
N GLU A 128 -9.87 -18.62 7.62
CA GLU A 128 -8.61 -18.94 6.95
C GLU A 128 -8.06 -17.80 6.10
N ASP A 129 -8.92 -16.96 5.52
CA ASP A 129 -8.54 -16.00 4.48
C ASP A 129 -9.19 -14.61 4.62
N LEU A 130 -8.46 -13.60 4.16
CA LEU A 130 -9.03 -12.37 3.64
C LEU A 130 -9.42 -12.60 2.18
N CYS A 131 -10.69 -12.43 1.83
CA CYS A 131 -11.15 -12.58 0.45
C CYS A 131 -11.50 -11.21 -0.14
N ILE A 132 -11.00 -10.93 -1.35
CA ILE A 132 -11.22 -9.69 -2.10
C ILE A 132 -11.79 -10.05 -3.47
N ALA A 133 -12.76 -9.29 -3.93
CA ALA A 133 -13.24 -9.35 -5.30
C ALA A 133 -13.23 -7.96 -5.94
N ALA A 134 -12.95 -7.87 -7.24
CA ALA A 134 -12.95 -6.60 -7.98
C ALA A 134 -13.71 -6.73 -9.31
N GLU A 135 -14.44 -5.67 -9.67
CA GLU A 135 -15.03 -5.49 -11.00
C GLU A 135 -14.35 -4.31 -11.69
N LEU A 136 -13.75 -4.58 -12.85
CA LEU A 136 -13.08 -3.59 -13.69
C LEU A 136 -13.83 -3.50 -15.01
N LYS A 137 -14.55 -2.40 -15.27
CA LYS A 137 -15.06 -2.13 -16.62
C LYS A 137 -13.89 -1.80 -17.54
N GLU A 138 -13.84 -2.43 -18.69
CA GLU A 138 -12.73 -2.27 -19.64
C GLU A 138 -13.23 -2.69 -21.02
N PRO A 139 -13.39 -1.75 -21.97
CA PRO A 139 -13.78 -2.08 -23.34
C PRO A 139 -12.67 -2.74 -24.17
N HIS A 140 -11.43 -2.70 -23.69
CA HIS A 140 -10.26 -3.21 -24.38
C HIS A 140 -9.39 -4.02 -23.41
N VAL A 141 -9.76 -5.27 -23.16
CA VAL A 141 -9.05 -6.11 -22.18
C VAL A 141 -7.77 -6.65 -22.82
N TRP A 142 -6.63 -6.29 -22.24
CA TRP A 142 -5.33 -6.71 -22.75
C TRP A 142 -4.36 -6.98 -21.59
N ALA A 143 -3.48 -7.96 -21.80
CA ALA A 143 -2.39 -8.31 -20.90
C ALA A 143 -1.37 -9.16 -21.66
N LYS A 144 -0.08 -8.89 -21.48
CA LYS A 144 1.03 -9.54 -22.19
C LYS A 144 2.01 -10.23 -21.25
N LEU A 145 2.08 -9.80 -19.99
CA LEU A 145 2.97 -10.37 -18.99
C LEU A 145 2.39 -11.68 -18.48
N THR A 146 3.20 -12.74 -18.56
CA THR A 146 2.83 -14.12 -18.18
C THR A 146 3.73 -14.71 -17.11
N GLN A 147 4.85 -14.05 -16.83
CA GLN A 147 5.82 -14.51 -15.85
C GLN A 147 5.42 -13.97 -14.47
N ARG A 148 5.21 -14.88 -13.51
CA ARG A 148 5.07 -14.53 -12.08
C ARG A 148 6.26 -13.68 -11.62
N ASP A 149 6.00 -12.66 -10.82
CA ASP A 149 6.98 -11.71 -10.30
C ASP A 149 7.67 -10.85 -11.37
N ALA A 150 7.05 -10.73 -12.55
CA ALA A 150 7.34 -9.63 -13.46
C ALA A 150 6.75 -8.33 -12.89
N VAL A 151 7.32 -7.19 -13.29
CA VAL A 151 6.76 -5.87 -12.95
C VAL A 151 5.42 -5.70 -13.69
N ILE A 152 4.29 -5.97 -13.02
CA ILE A 152 2.98 -6.20 -13.65
C ILE A 152 2.34 -4.91 -14.17
N TYR A 153 2.57 -3.75 -13.54
CA TYR A 153 2.03 -2.45 -13.99
C TYR A 153 2.36 -2.04 -15.43
N HIS A 154 3.22 -2.78 -16.15
CA HIS A 154 3.37 -2.63 -17.59
C HIS A 154 2.20 -3.19 -18.42
N ASP A 155 1.28 -3.94 -17.84
CA ASP A 155 -0.07 -4.21 -18.33
C ASP A 155 -1.09 -3.30 -17.63
N ASN A 156 -2.38 -3.44 -17.97
CA ASN A 156 -3.43 -3.01 -17.04
C ASN A 156 -3.56 -4.06 -15.94
N ASP A 157 -3.69 -3.63 -14.70
CA ASP A 157 -3.76 -4.52 -13.54
C ASP A 157 -4.75 -4.06 -12.47
N PHE A 158 -4.90 -4.91 -11.46
CA PHE A 158 -5.54 -4.62 -10.20
C PHE A 158 -4.51 -4.87 -9.09
N GLU A 159 -4.40 -3.93 -8.16
CA GLU A 159 -3.40 -4.00 -7.09
C GLU A 159 -4.09 -3.97 -5.72
N VAL A 160 -3.56 -4.74 -4.77
CA VAL A 160 -4.01 -4.81 -3.38
C VAL A 160 -2.87 -4.39 -2.46
N PHE A 161 -3.16 -3.47 -1.54
CA PHE A 161 -2.22 -2.96 -0.56
C PHE A 161 -2.74 -3.17 0.85
N ILE A 162 -1.90 -3.67 1.75
CA ILE A 162 -2.32 -4.04 3.11
C ILE A 162 -1.26 -3.63 4.13
N ASP A 163 -1.61 -2.73 5.05
CA ASP A 163 -0.86 -2.36 6.25
C ASP A 163 -1.70 -2.74 7.49
N PRO A 164 -1.46 -3.90 8.11
CA PRO A 164 -2.34 -4.44 9.14
C PRO A 164 -2.40 -3.62 10.43
N ASP A 165 -1.26 -3.16 10.94
CA ASP A 165 -1.20 -2.35 12.17
C ASP A 165 -1.25 -0.86 11.91
N GLY A 166 -1.08 -0.42 10.67
CA GLY A 166 -1.23 0.97 10.26
C GLY A 166 -0.05 1.84 10.68
N ASP A 167 1.14 1.26 10.83
CA ASP A 167 2.36 1.97 11.20
C ASP A 167 3.16 2.53 10.01
N ASN A 168 2.61 2.38 8.80
CA ASN A 168 3.19 2.73 7.51
C ASN A 168 4.40 1.89 7.09
N HIS A 169 4.71 0.80 7.79
CA HIS A 169 5.84 -0.08 7.54
C HIS A 169 5.37 -1.52 7.43
N LEU A 170 6.24 -2.40 6.92
CA LEU A 170 5.98 -3.84 6.81
C LEU A 170 4.63 -4.17 6.17
N TYR A 171 4.31 -3.44 5.10
CA TYR A 171 3.06 -3.59 4.38
C TYR A 171 3.27 -4.43 3.12
N TYR A 172 2.17 -5.00 2.65
CA TYR A 172 2.13 -5.94 1.53
C TYR A 172 1.56 -5.28 0.29
N GLU A 173 1.97 -5.78 -0.87
CA GLU A 173 1.47 -5.42 -2.18
C GLU A 173 1.29 -6.70 -3.00
N LEU A 174 0.21 -6.75 -3.76
CA LEU A 174 -0.11 -7.79 -4.74
C LEU A 174 -0.67 -7.13 -6.00
N GLU A 175 -0.02 -7.33 -7.13
CA GLU A 175 -0.49 -6.92 -8.46
C GLU A 175 -1.00 -8.16 -9.22
N ILE A 176 -2.09 -8.01 -9.97
CA ILE A 176 -2.62 -9.06 -10.85
C ILE A 176 -3.18 -8.45 -12.15
N ASN A 177 -2.73 -8.97 -13.31
CA ASN A 177 -3.25 -8.54 -14.61
C ASN A 177 -4.43 -9.41 -15.09
N ALA A 178 -5.00 -9.06 -16.25
CA ALA A 178 -6.13 -9.79 -16.85
C ALA A 178 -5.81 -11.24 -17.29
N LEU A 179 -4.54 -11.66 -17.29
CA LEU A 179 -4.12 -13.06 -17.48
C LEU A 179 -4.13 -13.87 -16.17
N GLY A 180 -4.32 -13.22 -15.02
CA GLY A 180 -4.09 -13.83 -13.71
C GLY A 180 -2.61 -13.99 -13.38
N THR A 181 -1.74 -13.20 -14.00
CA THR A 181 -0.30 -13.18 -13.65
C THR A 181 -0.11 -12.28 -12.44
N GLU A 182 0.51 -12.83 -11.41
CA GLU A 182 0.65 -12.21 -10.11
C GLU A 182 2.09 -11.73 -9.87
N TRP A 183 2.22 -10.65 -9.10
CA TRP A 183 3.45 -10.25 -8.44
C TRP A 183 3.13 -9.80 -7.02
N ASP A 184 3.78 -10.40 -6.03
CA ASP A 184 3.66 -10.01 -4.63
C ASP A 184 5.01 -9.59 -4.03
N LEU A 185 4.92 -8.69 -3.05
CA LEU A 185 6.06 -8.14 -2.38
C LEU A 185 5.69 -7.56 -1.02
N MET A 186 6.68 -7.47 -0.15
CA MET A 186 6.59 -6.76 1.11
C MET A 186 7.51 -5.54 1.11
N LEU A 187 7.02 -4.41 1.60
CA LEU A 187 7.82 -3.21 1.76
C LEU A 187 8.12 -2.98 3.24
N VAL A 188 9.41 -2.84 3.56
CA VAL A 188 9.83 -2.54 4.93
C VAL A 188 9.41 -1.13 5.35
N ARG A 189 9.35 -0.21 4.39
CA ARG A 189 8.85 1.18 4.50
C ARG A 189 8.67 1.78 3.10
N PRO A 190 8.00 2.94 2.96
CA PRO A 190 7.81 3.60 1.67
C PRO A 190 9.12 3.86 0.91
N TYR A 191 9.07 3.75 -0.42
CA TYR A 191 10.23 4.01 -1.28
C TYR A 191 10.80 5.42 -1.09
N ARG A 192 9.95 6.41 -0.82
CA ARG A 192 10.35 7.80 -0.51
C ARG A 192 11.19 7.92 0.77
N ASP A 193 11.10 6.92 1.64
CA ASP A 193 11.83 6.82 2.91
C ASP A 193 13.05 5.90 2.81
N GLY A 194 13.35 5.38 1.60
CA GLY A 194 14.65 4.81 1.27
C GLY A 194 14.86 3.37 1.73
N ALA A 195 13.82 2.52 1.71
CA ALA A 195 14.01 1.07 1.70
C ALA A 195 13.58 0.47 0.35
N PRO A 196 14.24 -0.61 -0.10
CA PRO A 196 13.76 -1.40 -1.23
C PRO A 196 12.56 -2.27 -0.81
N ALA A 197 11.84 -2.77 -1.81
CA ALA A 197 10.93 -3.88 -1.64
C ALA A 197 11.68 -5.19 -1.37
N VAL A 198 10.99 -6.12 -0.72
CA VAL A 198 11.39 -7.50 -0.50
C VAL A 198 10.63 -8.39 -1.48
N ASN A 199 11.08 -8.42 -2.72
CA ASN A 199 10.47 -9.22 -3.81
C ASN A 199 10.62 -10.75 -3.61
N ALA A 200 11.38 -11.19 -2.60
CA ALA A 200 11.55 -12.60 -2.28
C ALA A 200 10.50 -13.11 -1.28
N TRP A 201 9.67 -12.21 -0.75
CA TRP A 201 8.52 -12.58 0.07
C TRP A 201 7.37 -12.92 -0.86
N ASP A 202 6.75 -14.08 -0.66
CA ASP A 202 5.68 -14.66 -1.47
C ASP A 202 4.46 -14.89 -0.58
N ILE A 203 3.25 -14.62 -1.09
CA ILE A 203 2.01 -14.87 -0.38
C ILE A 203 1.71 -16.37 -0.44
N ALA A 204 2.35 -17.13 0.45
CA ALA A 204 2.19 -18.56 0.54
C ALA A 204 0.71 -18.97 0.72
N GLY A 205 0.20 -19.72 -0.26
CA GLY A 205 -1.19 -20.19 -0.29
C GLY A 205 -2.18 -19.21 -0.92
N LEU A 206 -1.70 -18.14 -1.57
CA LEU A 206 -2.52 -17.25 -2.39
C LEU A 206 -3.33 -18.06 -3.42
N ARG A 207 -4.62 -17.73 -3.51
CA ARG A 207 -5.50 -18.21 -4.57
C ARG A 207 -6.09 -17.02 -5.27
N THR A 208 -5.94 -16.97 -6.59
CA THR A 208 -6.60 -15.98 -7.42
C THR A 208 -7.32 -16.63 -8.60
N ALA A 209 -8.27 -15.91 -9.15
CA ALA A 209 -8.87 -16.23 -10.43
C ALA A 209 -9.35 -14.96 -11.13
N VAL A 210 -9.29 -14.98 -12.45
CA VAL A 210 -9.73 -13.89 -13.31
C VAL A 210 -10.79 -14.40 -14.28
N HIS A 211 -11.86 -13.63 -14.46
CA HIS A 211 -12.84 -13.85 -15.51
C HIS A 211 -12.92 -12.63 -16.43
N VAL A 212 -12.68 -12.84 -17.73
CA VAL A 212 -12.87 -11.82 -18.77
C VAL A 212 -14.28 -11.95 -19.35
N ASP A 213 -15.05 -10.87 -19.30
CA ASP A 213 -16.35 -10.71 -19.95
C ASP A 213 -16.15 -10.03 -21.32
N GLY A 214 -15.75 -10.84 -22.28
CA GLY A 214 -15.25 -10.41 -23.59
C GLY A 214 -14.18 -11.36 -24.13
N THR A 215 -13.22 -10.82 -24.87
CA THR A 215 -12.06 -11.55 -25.38
C THR A 215 -10.76 -10.86 -24.97
N LEU A 216 -9.77 -11.65 -24.56
CA LEU A 216 -8.48 -11.12 -24.12
C LEU A 216 -7.58 -10.86 -25.34
N ASN A 217 -7.01 -9.66 -25.42
CA ASN A 217 -6.07 -9.23 -26.46
C ASN A 217 -6.63 -9.23 -27.90
N ASP A 218 -7.96 -9.09 -28.09
CA ASP A 218 -8.55 -8.93 -29.41
C ASP A 218 -9.00 -7.48 -29.64
N PRO A 219 -8.26 -6.67 -30.42
CA PRO A 219 -8.68 -5.30 -30.71
C PRO A 219 -9.81 -5.19 -31.75
N ALA A 220 -10.32 -6.31 -32.28
CA ALA A 220 -11.39 -6.30 -33.28
C ALA A 220 -12.79 -6.19 -32.66
N ASP A 221 -12.94 -6.42 -31.36
CA ASP A 221 -14.22 -6.33 -30.65
C ASP A 221 -14.20 -5.27 -29.54
N THR A 222 -15.19 -5.34 -28.66
CA THR A 222 -15.33 -4.45 -27.51
C THR A 222 -15.85 -5.27 -26.35
N ASP A 223 -15.07 -5.29 -25.29
CA ASP A 223 -15.35 -6.06 -24.09
C ASP A 223 -16.28 -5.31 -23.13
N THR A 224 -16.78 -6.02 -22.12
CA THR A 224 -17.46 -5.40 -20.98
C THR A 224 -16.47 -5.10 -19.85
N GLY A 225 -15.50 -5.99 -19.65
CA GLY A 225 -14.46 -5.86 -18.65
C GLY A 225 -14.00 -7.19 -18.10
N TRP A 226 -13.48 -7.18 -16.88
CA TRP A 226 -12.99 -8.37 -16.21
C TRP A 226 -13.19 -8.26 -14.71
N THR A 227 -13.19 -9.42 -14.06
CA THR A 227 -13.32 -9.56 -12.62
C THR A 227 -12.15 -10.35 -12.06
N VAL A 228 -11.82 -10.04 -10.81
CA VAL A 228 -10.76 -10.70 -10.05
C VAL A 228 -11.35 -11.20 -8.74
N GLU A 229 -10.99 -12.42 -8.36
CA GLU A 229 -11.18 -12.93 -7.01
C GLU A 229 -9.82 -13.31 -6.41
N ILE A 230 -9.64 -13.02 -5.13
CA ILE A 230 -8.40 -13.23 -4.39
C ILE A 230 -8.77 -13.79 -3.01
N ALA A 231 -8.14 -14.88 -2.58
CA ALA A 231 -8.13 -15.33 -1.20
C ALA A 231 -6.69 -15.35 -0.67
N ILE A 232 -6.43 -14.52 0.33
CA ILE A 232 -5.13 -14.34 0.97
C ILE A 232 -5.17 -15.01 2.35
N PRO A 233 -4.38 -16.08 2.59
CA PRO A 233 -4.38 -16.74 3.89
C PRO A 233 -3.93 -15.82 5.02
N TRP A 234 -4.62 -15.84 6.15
CA TRP A 234 -4.21 -15.08 7.35
C TRP A 234 -2.83 -15.49 7.85
N ALA A 235 -2.45 -16.75 7.65
CA ALA A 235 -1.18 -17.30 8.11
C ALA A 235 0.02 -16.51 7.56
N VAL A 236 0.00 -16.15 6.27
CA VAL A 236 1.11 -15.41 5.64
C VAL A 236 1.04 -13.92 5.97
N LEU A 237 -0.17 -13.33 6.06
CA LEU A 237 -0.33 -11.95 6.52
C LEU A 237 0.14 -11.77 7.98
N GLY A 238 0.05 -12.81 8.82
CA GLY A 238 0.51 -12.78 10.21
C GLY A 238 2.03 -12.64 10.39
N GLU A 239 2.82 -12.91 9.35
CA GLU A 239 4.30 -12.89 9.41
C GLU A 239 4.86 -11.51 9.73
N ALA A 240 4.25 -10.45 9.18
CA ALA A 240 4.67 -9.07 9.43
C ALA A 240 3.57 -8.14 9.96
N ALA A 241 2.34 -8.65 10.19
CA ALA A 241 1.19 -7.83 10.60
C ALA A 241 1.35 -7.02 11.90
N GLY A 242 2.26 -7.41 12.80
CA GLY A 242 2.42 -6.73 14.09
C GLY A 242 1.23 -6.87 15.05
N ARG A 243 0.15 -7.54 14.64
CA ARG A 243 -1.12 -7.74 15.36
C ARG A 243 -1.76 -9.10 15.02
N PRO A 244 -2.88 -9.50 15.65
CA PRO A 244 -3.56 -10.75 15.32
C PRO A 244 -3.99 -10.84 13.85
N ALA A 245 -3.74 -11.98 13.21
CA ALA A 245 -4.24 -12.38 11.90
C ALA A 245 -4.73 -13.84 12.02
N PRO A 246 -6.03 -14.15 11.87
CA PRO A 246 -7.12 -13.25 11.50
C PRO A 246 -7.38 -12.12 12.52
N PRO A 247 -7.91 -10.97 12.04
CA PRO A 247 -8.40 -9.91 12.91
C PRO A 247 -9.59 -10.38 13.75
N ARG A 248 -9.83 -9.69 14.86
CA ARG A 248 -11.04 -9.82 15.67
C ARG A 248 -12.12 -8.87 15.15
N PRO A 249 -13.41 -9.18 15.32
CA PRO A 249 -14.44 -8.19 15.08
C PRO A 249 -14.18 -6.90 15.86
N GLY A 250 -14.21 -5.76 15.18
CA GLY A 250 -13.87 -4.44 15.70
C GLY A 250 -12.45 -3.97 15.37
N ASP A 251 -11.55 -4.88 14.95
CA ASP A 251 -10.21 -4.50 14.49
C ASP A 251 -10.29 -3.66 13.20
N VAL A 252 -9.40 -2.70 13.05
CA VAL A 252 -9.25 -1.86 11.85
C VAL A 252 -7.86 -2.03 11.23
N TRP A 253 -7.81 -2.45 9.97
CA TRP A 253 -6.58 -2.50 9.18
C TRP A 253 -6.59 -1.41 8.10
N ARG A 254 -5.42 -1.04 7.59
CA ARG A 254 -5.32 -0.13 6.46
C ARG A 254 -5.18 -0.92 5.17
N LEU A 255 -6.09 -0.72 4.24
CA LEU A 255 -6.02 -1.32 2.92
C LEU A 255 -6.26 -0.28 1.84
N ASN A 256 -5.72 -0.53 0.67
CA ASN A 256 -6.12 0.19 -0.51
C ASN A 256 -6.07 -0.69 -1.76
N PHE A 257 -6.72 -0.22 -2.79
CA PHE A 257 -6.77 -0.88 -4.09
C PHE A 257 -6.42 0.13 -5.17
N SER A 258 -5.69 -0.34 -6.19
CA SER A 258 -5.36 0.43 -7.37
C SER A 258 -5.76 -0.33 -8.63
N ARG A 259 -5.95 0.43 -9.71
CA ARG A 259 -5.93 -0.04 -11.08
C ARG A 259 -4.95 0.83 -11.83
N VAL A 260 -3.92 0.20 -12.39
CA VAL A 260 -3.11 0.85 -13.42
C VAL A 260 -3.83 0.74 -14.75
N GLN A 261 -4.04 1.87 -15.40
CA GLN A 261 -4.71 1.94 -16.69
C GLN A 261 -3.85 2.66 -17.73
N TRP A 262 -3.33 1.90 -18.68
CA TRP A 262 -2.72 2.46 -19.87
C TRP A 262 -3.76 2.89 -20.91
N ARG A 263 -3.35 3.89 -21.68
CA ARG A 263 -4.05 4.27 -22.91
C ARG A 263 -3.44 3.47 -24.05
N THR A 264 -4.31 2.81 -24.80
CA THR A 264 -3.91 2.01 -25.95
C THR A 264 -4.57 2.52 -27.22
N GLU A 265 -3.93 2.19 -28.34
CA GLU A 265 -4.45 2.30 -29.70
C GLU A 265 -4.20 0.96 -30.42
N VAL A 266 -4.83 0.78 -31.58
CA VAL A 266 -4.66 -0.44 -32.39
C VAL A 266 -3.62 -0.16 -33.48
N VAL A 267 -2.51 -0.90 -33.42
CA VAL A 267 -1.43 -0.86 -34.42
C VAL A 267 -1.21 -2.27 -34.93
N ASP A 268 -1.26 -2.45 -36.26
CA ASP A 268 -1.06 -3.73 -36.93
C ASP A 268 -1.92 -4.89 -36.35
N GLY A 269 -3.15 -4.57 -35.94
CA GLY A 269 -4.09 -5.55 -35.38
C GLY A 269 -3.80 -5.96 -33.93
N ALA A 270 -3.00 -5.20 -33.19
CA ALA A 270 -2.72 -5.44 -31.77
C ALA A 270 -2.82 -4.15 -30.94
N TYR A 271 -3.11 -4.29 -29.65
CA TYR A 271 -3.03 -3.17 -28.71
C TYR A 271 -1.57 -2.70 -28.53
N ALA A 272 -1.35 -1.41 -28.73
CA ALA A 272 -0.11 -0.70 -28.45
C ALA A 272 -0.39 0.47 -27.51
N LYS A 273 0.50 0.74 -26.55
CA LYS A 273 0.40 1.92 -25.68
C LYS A 273 0.57 3.18 -26.50
N ILE A 274 -0.27 4.17 -26.27
CA ILE A 274 -0.14 5.48 -26.91
C ILE A 274 1.17 6.12 -26.44
N THR A 275 1.97 6.58 -27.39
CA THR A 275 3.26 7.25 -27.12
C THR A 275 3.18 8.76 -27.33
N ASP A 276 3.94 9.49 -26.53
CA ASP A 276 4.22 10.90 -26.75
C ASP A 276 5.05 11.08 -28.04
N ALA A 277 4.58 11.97 -28.92
CA ALA A 277 5.17 12.14 -30.26
C ALA A 277 6.57 12.77 -30.25
N GLU A 278 6.92 13.53 -29.22
CA GLU A 278 8.23 14.19 -29.12
C GLU A 278 9.30 13.26 -28.55
N THR A 279 8.93 12.47 -27.54
CA THR A 279 9.85 11.62 -26.78
C THR A 279 9.84 10.16 -27.24
N GLY A 280 8.79 9.72 -27.94
CA GLY A 280 8.57 8.33 -28.33
C GLY A 280 8.30 7.38 -27.16
N ARG A 281 8.09 7.91 -25.94
CA ARG A 281 7.80 7.12 -24.74
C ARG A 281 6.29 6.95 -24.57
N PRO A 282 5.81 5.84 -23.97
CA PRO A 282 4.41 5.74 -23.56
C PRO A 282 3.97 6.95 -22.75
N LEU A 283 2.76 7.44 -22.99
CA LEU A 283 2.12 8.40 -22.09
C LEU A 283 2.01 7.79 -20.69
N PRO A 284 2.07 8.59 -19.61
CA PRO A 284 1.87 8.08 -18.26
C PRO A 284 0.56 7.32 -18.13
N GLU A 285 0.60 6.26 -17.34
CA GLU A 285 -0.56 5.49 -16.94
C GLU A 285 -1.51 6.32 -16.06
N ASP A 286 -2.80 6.09 -16.19
CA ASP A 286 -3.77 6.60 -15.23
C ASP A 286 -3.77 5.65 -14.02
N ASN A 287 -3.69 6.18 -12.81
CA ASN A 287 -3.76 5.41 -11.55
C ASN A 287 -5.08 5.70 -10.86
N TRP A 288 -5.95 4.69 -10.76
CA TRP A 288 -7.28 4.83 -10.14
C TRP A 288 -7.38 4.02 -8.88
N VAL A 289 -7.77 4.63 -7.77
CA VAL A 289 -7.67 4.03 -6.43
C VAL A 289 -8.97 4.15 -5.64
N TRP A 290 -9.16 3.25 -4.67
CA TRP A 290 -10.29 3.33 -3.74
C TRP A 290 -10.16 4.51 -2.77
N SER A 291 -9.03 4.62 -2.07
CA SER A 291 -8.70 5.76 -1.21
C SER A 291 -7.65 6.65 -1.88
N PRO A 292 -7.91 7.95 -2.12
CA PRO A 292 -6.96 8.84 -2.80
C PRO A 292 -5.73 9.14 -1.95
N GLN A 293 -4.57 9.27 -2.60
CA GLN A 293 -3.28 9.52 -1.98
C GLN A 293 -2.92 11.01 -1.95
N GLY A 294 -3.50 11.81 -2.85
CA GLY A 294 -3.19 13.23 -3.01
C GLY A 294 -1.90 13.50 -3.79
N ALA A 295 -1.22 12.46 -4.26
CA ALA A 295 -0.09 12.49 -5.19
C ALA A 295 -0.08 11.18 -6.00
N VAL A 296 0.59 11.16 -7.16
CA VAL A 296 0.85 9.91 -7.90
C VAL A 296 1.92 9.10 -7.17
N ALA A 297 1.53 8.49 -6.05
CA ALA A 297 2.37 7.71 -5.15
C ALA A 297 1.50 6.77 -4.30
N MET A 298 1.40 5.50 -4.70
CA MET A 298 0.54 4.53 -4.00
C MET A 298 1.14 4.07 -2.65
N HIS A 299 2.47 4.11 -2.52
CA HIS A 299 3.18 3.77 -1.29
C HIS A 299 3.14 4.90 -0.24
N MET A 300 1.94 5.27 0.16
CA MET A 300 1.63 6.24 1.21
C MET A 300 0.60 5.63 2.17
N PRO A 301 0.96 4.60 2.97
CA PRO A 301 -0.01 3.86 3.77
C PRO A 301 -0.84 4.73 4.74
N GLU A 302 -0.30 5.88 5.16
CA GLU A 302 -1.02 6.86 5.98
C GLU A 302 -2.28 7.45 5.30
N MET A 303 -2.42 7.26 3.98
CA MET A 303 -3.53 7.71 3.12
C MET A 303 -4.47 6.58 2.70
N TRP A 304 -4.09 5.32 2.93
CA TRP A 304 -4.91 4.16 2.58
C TRP A 304 -6.21 4.13 3.38
N GLY A 305 -7.21 3.47 2.80
CA GLY A 305 -8.53 3.31 3.41
C GLY A 305 -8.46 2.47 4.68
N GLU A 306 -9.52 2.55 5.46
CA GLU A 306 -9.68 1.81 6.69
C GLU A 306 -10.73 0.69 6.49
N VAL A 307 -10.33 -0.53 6.82
CA VAL A 307 -11.19 -1.71 6.79
C VAL A 307 -11.47 -2.16 8.21
N LEU A 308 -12.71 -1.98 8.64
CA LEU A 308 -13.22 -2.43 9.94
C LEU A 308 -13.79 -3.84 9.79
N PHE A 309 -13.24 -4.82 10.52
CA PHE A 309 -13.73 -6.20 10.47
C PHE A 309 -14.99 -6.35 11.32
N GLY A 310 -16.12 -6.70 10.69
CA GLY A 310 -17.41 -6.87 11.35
C GLY A 310 -17.62 -8.27 11.94
N ASP A 311 -18.68 -8.46 12.72
CA ASP A 311 -19.11 -9.76 13.27
C ASP A 311 -20.31 -10.38 12.52
N GLY A 312 -20.72 -9.76 11.40
CA GLY A 312 -21.89 -10.15 10.63
C GLY A 312 -23.19 -9.45 11.08
N THR A 313 -23.10 -8.50 12.02
CA THR A 313 -24.21 -7.66 12.47
C THR A 313 -23.92 -6.18 12.22
N ASP A 314 -24.95 -5.34 12.30
CA ASP A 314 -24.80 -3.88 12.20
C ASP A 314 -24.30 -3.22 13.51
N ALA A 315 -23.86 -4.01 14.50
CA ALA A 315 -23.42 -3.49 15.80
C ALA A 315 -22.04 -2.84 15.76
N ILE A 316 -21.18 -3.24 14.81
CA ILE A 316 -19.80 -2.75 14.67
C ILE A 316 -19.76 -1.75 13.51
N THR A 317 -19.45 -0.49 13.83
CA THR A 317 -19.43 0.62 12.87
C THR A 317 -18.21 1.52 13.10
N PHE A 318 -17.83 2.33 12.11
CA PHE A 318 -16.80 3.35 12.32
C PHE A 318 -17.19 4.36 13.41
N ALA A 319 -18.48 4.67 13.55
CA ALA A 319 -18.98 5.64 14.52
C ALA A 319 -18.80 5.21 15.98
N ASN A 320 -18.71 3.91 16.26
CA ASN A 320 -18.51 3.36 17.60
C ASN A 320 -17.20 2.57 17.75
N SER A 321 -16.27 2.70 16.80
CA SER A 321 -14.95 2.05 16.86
C SER A 321 -13.93 2.94 17.57
N ASP A 322 -13.48 2.51 18.75
CA ASP A 322 -12.39 3.17 19.47
C ASP A 322 -11.07 3.09 18.69
N GLU A 323 -10.85 2.00 17.94
CA GLU A 323 -9.65 1.86 17.11
C GLU A 323 -9.66 2.86 15.94
N HIS A 324 -10.79 3.03 15.25
CA HIS A 324 -10.94 4.06 14.23
C HIS A 324 -10.65 5.46 14.79
N ALA A 325 -11.25 5.79 15.94
CA ALA A 325 -11.02 7.08 16.60
C ALA A 325 -9.54 7.30 16.95
N ALA A 326 -8.85 6.23 17.38
CA ALA A 326 -7.41 6.25 17.65
C ALA A 326 -6.58 6.46 16.38
N ILE A 327 -6.92 5.79 15.28
CA ILE A 327 -6.26 5.95 13.98
C ILE A 327 -6.42 7.38 13.45
N VAL A 328 -7.65 7.91 13.46
CA VAL A 328 -7.93 9.30 13.04
C VAL A 328 -7.12 10.30 13.87
N THR A 329 -7.07 10.09 15.19
CA THR A 329 -6.27 10.93 16.09
C THR A 329 -4.78 10.83 15.78
N ALA A 330 -4.26 9.61 15.56
CA ALA A 330 -2.85 9.40 15.27
C ALA A 330 -2.40 10.06 13.96
N ARG A 331 -3.25 10.04 12.91
CA ARG A 331 -2.96 10.70 11.63
C ARG A 331 -2.69 12.20 11.75
N LEU A 332 -3.19 12.86 12.80
CA LEU A 332 -3.00 14.30 13.00
C LEU A 332 -1.53 14.71 13.23
N VAL A 333 -0.63 13.77 13.55
CA VAL A 333 0.81 14.07 13.67
C VAL A 333 1.53 14.05 12.31
N MET A 334 0.97 13.41 11.28
CA MET A 334 1.60 13.28 9.95
C MET A 334 1.93 14.60 9.25
N PRO A 335 1.15 15.70 9.39
CA PRO A 335 1.56 17.01 8.89
C PRO A 335 2.96 17.45 9.35
N VAL A 336 3.40 17.07 10.56
CA VAL A 336 4.77 17.36 11.02
C VAL A 336 5.82 16.61 10.21
N TYR A 337 5.55 15.35 9.85
CA TYR A 337 6.43 14.56 8.98
C TYR A 337 6.60 15.23 7.62
N TYR A 338 5.51 15.66 6.97
CA TYR A 338 5.60 16.33 5.68
C TYR A 338 6.36 17.67 5.75
N LEU A 339 6.11 18.49 6.78
CA LEU A 339 6.87 19.71 7.01
C LEU A 339 8.37 19.45 7.23
N GLN A 340 8.71 18.40 7.97
CA GLN A 340 10.11 17.97 8.14
C GLN A 340 10.74 17.52 6.83
N ARG A 341 10.00 16.81 5.96
CA ARG A 341 10.48 16.38 4.64
C ARG A 341 10.75 17.57 3.72
N GLU A 342 9.84 18.55 3.67
CA GLU A 342 10.06 19.79 2.91
C GLU A 342 11.26 20.57 3.44
N PHE A 343 11.32 20.76 4.77
CA PHE A 343 12.41 21.47 5.41
C PHE A 343 13.76 20.81 5.12
N ALA A 344 13.84 19.48 5.21
CA ALA A 344 15.05 18.72 4.89
C ALA A 344 15.45 18.82 3.41
N ALA A 345 14.48 18.80 2.50
CA ALA A 345 14.76 18.99 1.07
C ALA A 345 15.30 20.39 0.75
N GLU A 346 14.82 21.43 1.45
CA GLU A 346 15.28 22.81 1.26
C GLU A 346 16.61 23.11 1.97
N ARG A 347 16.83 22.53 3.15
CA ARG A 347 17.91 22.93 4.07
C ARG A 347 19.03 21.89 4.21
N GLY A 348 18.82 20.67 3.71
CA GLY A 348 19.77 19.56 3.84
C GLY A 348 19.88 18.97 5.25
N ARG A 349 18.95 19.32 6.16
CA ARG A 349 18.83 18.80 7.53
C ARG A 349 17.40 18.90 8.02
N PHE A 350 17.03 18.13 9.04
CA PHE A 350 15.74 18.32 9.72
C PHE A 350 15.73 19.58 10.59
N ALA A 351 14.53 20.10 10.85
CA ALA A 351 14.32 21.17 11.80
C ALA A 351 14.48 20.64 13.23
N ALA A 352 15.19 21.40 14.06
CA ALA A 352 15.48 21.06 15.45
C ALA A 352 14.31 21.37 16.41
N SER A 353 13.28 22.10 15.96
CA SER A 353 12.12 22.45 16.78
C SER A 353 10.86 22.70 15.95
N LEU A 354 9.69 22.58 16.58
CA LEU A 354 8.39 22.91 15.95
C LEU A 354 8.35 24.37 15.49
N THR A 355 8.99 25.29 16.23
CA THR A 355 9.06 26.71 15.88
C THR A 355 9.85 26.94 14.60
N GLU A 356 10.91 26.16 14.35
CA GLU A 356 11.68 26.22 13.10
C GLU A 356 10.85 25.72 11.90
N LEU A 357 9.89 24.83 12.12
CA LEU A 357 8.87 24.43 11.15
C LEU A 357 7.72 25.44 11.01
N GLY A 358 7.75 26.58 11.71
CA GLY A 358 6.65 27.55 11.72
C GLY A 358 5.43 27.14 12.55
N VAL A 359 5.56 26.14 13.43
CA VAL A 359 4.49 25.65 14.31
C VAL A 359 4.69 26.21 15.72
N ALA A 360 3.77 27.07 16.16
CA ALA A 360 3.80 27.64 17.50
C ALA A 360 3.39 26.63 18.58
N THR A 361 3.90 26.81 19.80
CA THR A 361 3.54 25.99 20.97
C THR A 361 2.02 25.95 21.19
N GLY A 362 1.49 24.77 21.47
CA GLY A 362 0.05 24.59 21.70
C GLY A 362 -0.80 24.57 20.42
N ARG A 363 -0.17 24.42 19.24
CA ARG A 363 -0.87 24.38 17.96
C ARG A 363 -0.53 23.10 17.17
N LEU A 364 -1.47 22.69 16.33
CA LEU A 364 -1.34 21.57 15.40
C LEU A 364 -1.22 22.12 13.97
N PRO A 365 -0.22 21.67 13.17
CA PRO A 365 -0.14 22.06 11.77
C PRO A 365 -1.21 21.38 10.92
N ALA A 366 -1.75 22.14 9.97
CA ALA A 366 -2.59 21.61 8.90
C ALA A 366 -1.74 21.23 7.69
N TRP A 367 -2.22 20.25 6.93
CA TRP A 367 -1.65 19.86 5.64
C TRP A 367 -2.77 19.78 4.59
N PRO A 368 -2.56 20.20 3.34
CA PRO A 368 -1.34 20.79 2.72
C PRO A 368 -1.15 22.29 3.02
N ARG A 369 0.03 22.85 2.68
CA ARG A 369 0.29 24.31 2.67
C ARG A 369 -0.32 24.96 1.42
N GLN A 370 -1.60 25.36 1.48
CA GLN A 370 -2.34 25.89 0.31
C GLN A 370 -1.69 27.11 -0.38
N ASP A 371 -1.01 27.97 0.38
CA ASP A 371 -0.35 29.21 -0.06
C ASP A 371 1.16 29.22 0.24
N GLY A 372 1.72 28.04 0.54
CA GLY A 372 3.10 27.89 1.00
C GLY A 372 3.33 28.27 2.47
N ALA A 373 2.33 28.81 3.18
CA ALA A 373 2.43 29.09 4.61
C ALA A 373 2.01 27.88 5.46
N VAL A 374 2.57 27.79 6.67
CA VAL A 374 2.19 26.78 7.66
C VAL A 374 0.97 27.28 8.44
N HIS A 375 -0.19 26.73 8.11
CA HIS A 375 -1.43 27.00 8.83
C HIS A 375 -1.54 26.10 10.06
N THR A 376 -2.06 26.62 11.16
CA THR A 376 -2.15 25.87 12.42
C THR A 376 -3.45 26.12 13.18
N THR A 377 -3.97 25.11 13.86
CA THR A 377 -5.14 25.19 14.73
C THR A 377 -4.73 25.05 16.21
N PRO A 378 -5.45 25.65 17.17
CA PRO A 378 -5.18 25.43 18.59
C PRO A 378 -5.41 23.97 18.97
N LEU A 379 -4.52 23.39 19.78
CA LEU A 379 -4.74 22.06 20.34
C LEU A 379 -5.91 22.07 21.35
N PRO A 380 -6.72 21.00 21.40
CA PRO A 380 -7.73 20.84 22.44
C PRO A 380 -7.12 20.80 23.85
N PRO A 381 -7.89 21.10 24.91
CA PRO A 381 -7.42 20.95 26.28
C PRO A 381 -6.91 19.53 26.57
N GLY A 382 -5.76 19.43 27.23
CA GLY A 382 -5.12 18.14 27.55
C GLY A 382 -4.29 17.53 26.42
N TRP A 383 -4.28 18.13 25.22
CA TRP A 383 -3.46 17.67 24.10
C TRP A 383 -2.10 18.40 24.10
N ARG A 384 -1.04 17.68 23.71
CA ARG A 384 0.31 18.23 23.52
C ARG A 384 0.93 17.71 22.24
N LEU A 385 1.56 18.61 21.48
CA LEU A 385 2.43 18.27 20.36
C LEU A 385 3.88 18.56 20.79
N GLU A 386 4.70 17.51 20.76
CA GLU A 386 6.09 17.52 21.21
C GLU A 386 6.98 17.03 20.06
N MET A 387 8.24 17.46 20.02
CA MET A 387 9.20 16.98 19.04
C MET A 387 10.60 16.90 19.66
N ASP A 388 11.24 15.75 19.49
CA ASP A 388 12.67 15.57 19.74
C ASP A 388 13.37 15.47 18.39
N ALA A 389 14.38 16.29 18.14
CA ALA A 389 14.99 16.40 16.83
C ALA A 389 16.47 16.79 16.87
N SER A 390 17.19 16.34 15.85
CA SER A 390 18.55 16.70 15.50
C SER A 390 18.61 16.98 14.00
N ASP A 391 19.78 17.37 13.48
CA ASP A 391 19.95 17.61 12.04
C ASP A 391 19.68 16.36 11.18
N ALA A 392 19.80 15.15 11.76
CA ALA A 392 19.72 13.88 11.02
C ALA A 392 18.47 13.04 11.33
N ARG A 393 17.73 13.33 12.41
CA ARG A 393 16.59 12.52 12.87
C ARG A 393 15.56 13.37 13.60
N PHE A 394 14.30 12.94 13.62
CA PHE A 394 13.28 13.53 14.47
C PHE A 394 12.25 12.48 14.91
N ALA A 395 11.60 12.75 16.04
CA ALA A 395 10.40 12.06 16.47
C ALA A 395 9.39 13.11 16.95
N ALA A 396 8.28 13.25 16.23
CA ALA A 396 7.18 14.12 16.61
C ALA A 396 6.09 13.30 17.30
N ARG A 397 5.60 13.77 18.44
CA ARG A 397 4.64 13.06 19.28
C ARG A 397 3.42 13.91 19.56
N LEU A 398 2.24 13.39 19.22
CA LEU A 398 0.96 13.94 19.64
C LEU A 398 0.43 13.13 20.82
N VAL A 399 0.34 13.76 21.99
CA VAL A 399 -0.18 13.17 23.23
C VAL A 399 -1.60 13.70 23.45
N THR A 400 -2.57 12.79 23.54
CA THR A 400 -3.97 13.08 23.87
C THR A 400 -4.38 12.29 25.12
N PRO A 401 -5.56 12.56 25.72
CA PRO A 401 -6.06 11.78 26.86
C PRO A 401 -6.25 10.28 26.57
N THR A 402 -6.45 9.89 25.31
CA THR A 402 -6.77 8.52 24.92
C THR A 402 -5.67 7.84 24.12
N VAL A 403 -4.84 8.61 23.39
CA VAL A 403 -3.85 8.08 22.45
C VAL A 403 -2.57 8.91 22.51
N THR A 404 -1.43 8.22 22.45
CA THR A 404 -0.16 8.84 22.07
C THR A 404 0.25 8.32 20.70
N ALA A 405 0.44 9.23 19.76
CA ALA A 405 0.91 8.93 18.41
C ALA A 405 2.29 9.54 18.19
N THR A 406 3.22 8.78 17.60
CA THR A 406 4.58 9.25 17.28
C THR A 406 4.89 8.96 15.82
N VAL A 407 5.39 9.96 15.09
CA VAL A 407 5.97 9.79 13.75
C VAL A 407 7.46 10.13 13.76
N ASP A 408 8.27 9.30 13.12
CA ASP A 408 9.72 9.48 13.02
C ASP A 408 10.22 9.92 11.63
N GLU A 409 11.54 10.07 11.46
CA GLU A 409 12.15 10.50 10.20
C GLU A 409 11.93 9.55 9.01
N THR A 410 11.51 8.32 9.29
CA THR A 410 11.20 7.28 8.30
C THR A 410 9.73 7.21 7.95
N GLY A 411 8.90 8.07 8.57
CA GLY A 411 7.45 8.10 8.36
C GLY A 411 6.69 7.05 9.15
N ARG A 412 7.35 6.33 10.08
CA ARG A 412 6.71 5.28 10.86
C ARG A 412 5.75 5.89 11.87
N LEU A 413 4.48 5.49 11.85
CA LEU A 413 3.42 6.02 12.72
C LEU A 413 3.07 5.03 13.83
N LEU A 414 3.67 5.21 15.01
CA LEU A 414 3.37 4.35 16.16
C LEU A 414 2.23 4.94 17.00
N ARG A 415 1.29 4.09 17.40
CA ARG A 415 0.23 4.44 18.35
C ARG A 415 0.33 3.60 19.63
N SER A 416 0.05 4.23 20.77
CA SER A 416 -0.14 3.56 22.05
C SER A 416 -1.32 4.16 22.79
N GLU A 417 -1.94 3.38 23.69
CA GLU A 417 -2.95 3.91 24.61
C GLU A 417 -2.35 5.07 25.43
N GLY A 418 -3.16 6.11 25.64
CA GLY A 418 -2.79 7.24 26.49
C GLY A 418 -2.65 6.80 27.95
N THR A 419 -1.71 7.42 28.67
CA THR A 419 -1.65 7.30 30.13
C THR A 419 -2.88 8.01 30.72
N ARG A 420 -3.82 7.25 31.29
CA ARG A 420 -4.93 7.79 32.09
C ARG A 420 -4.45 8.52 33.33
#